data_AF-A0A495JIY3-F1
#
_entry.id   AF-A0A495JIY3-F1
#
_cell.length_a   1.000
_cell.length_b   1.000
_cell.length_c   1.000
_cell.angle_alpha   90.00
_cell.angle_beta   90.00
_cell.angle_gamma   90.00
#
_symmetry.space_group_name_H-M   'P 1'
#
loop_
_entity.id
_entity.type
_entity.pdbx_description
1 polymer ?
#
loop_
_entity_poly.entity_id
_entity_poly.type
_entity_poly.pdbx_seq_one_letter_code
_entity_poly.pdbx_strand_id
1 'polypeptide(L)'
;MEDERDRVGRPRERTLLTPRDVRRKRFSPTGIGRRGYQPGEVREFLHLVEGDLAVLYQQLMSAREEATRMRTALREWQSRHNVCYVQSRQDAQESYRRPIESDQVRPVESTEDRRAHLPYPQPQPRRGD
;
A
#
# COMPACT_ATOMS: atom_id res chain seq x y z
N MET A 1 -26.65 -12.13 -16.45
CA MET A 1 -26.49 -12.46 -15.02
C MET A 1 -25.15 -11.91 -14.55
N GLU A 2 -25.02 -10.59 -14.49
CA GLU A 2 -23.79 -9.93 -14.03
C GLU A 2 -24.19 -8.68 -13.25
N ASP A 3 -24.75 -8.88 -12.06
CA ASP A 3 -25.14 -7.76 -11.19
C ASP A 3 -25.02 -8.13 -9.69
N GLU A 4 -24.03 -8.97 -9.36
CA GLU A 4 -23.79 -9.47 -7.99
C GLU A 4 -22.32 -9.32 -7.58
N ARG A 5 -21.67 -8.26 -8.04
CA ARG A 5 -20.28 -7.91 -7.65
C ARG A 5 -20.17 -6.49 -7.08
N ASP A 6 -21.27 -5.86 -6.69
CA ASP A 6 -21.26 -4.49 -6.12
C ASP A 6 -21.96 -4.37 -4.74
N ARG A 7 -22.25 -5.51 -4.08
CA ARG A 7 -22.85 -5.55 -2.74
C ARG A 7 -21.86 -5.49 -1.58
N VAL A 8 -20.59 -5.20 -1.84
CA VAL A 8 -19.69 -4.77 -0.75
C VAL A 8 -19.87 -3.27 -0.63
N GLY A 9 -20.96 -2.87 0.03
CA GLY A 9 -21.17 -1.48 0.39
C GLY A 9 -19.88 -0.98 1.03
N ARG A 10 -19.20 -0.02 0.38
CA ARG A 10 -18.13 0.74 1.03
C ARG A 10 -18.64 1.05 2.42
N PRO A 11 -17.91 0.71 3.51
CA PRO A 11 -18.33 1.10 4.84
C PRO A 11 -18.62 2.58 4.73
N ARG A 12 -19.90 2.96 4.90
CA ARG A 12 -20.37 4.33 4.74
C ARG A 12 -19.31 5.17 5.40
N GLU A 13 -18.63 6.02 4.64
CA GLU A 13 -17.58 6.88 5.16
C GLU A 13 -18.27 7.79 6.17
N ARG A 14 -18.48 7.28 7.37
CA ARG A 14 -18.93 8.02 8.52
C ARG A 14 -17.72 8.86 8.81
N THR A 15 -17.77 10.11 8.36
CA THR A 15 -16.79 11.11 8.74
C THR A 15 -16.60 11.01 10.25
N LEU A 16 -15.40 10.60 10.66
CA LEU A 16 -15.08 10.44 12.07
C LEU A 16 -15.21 11.80 12.74
N LEU A 17 -15.82 11.83 13.94
CA LEU A 17 -15.99 13.05 14.71
C LEU A 17 -14.62 13.61 15.07
N THR A 18 -14.39 14.89 14.73
CA THR A 18 -13.20 15.58 15.21
C THR A 18 -13.41 16.04 16.66
N PRO A 19 -12.34 16.25 17.45
CA PRO A 19 -12.46 16.85 18.79
C PRO A 19 -13.26 18.15 18.78
N ARG A 20 -13.05 18.97 17.74
CA ARG A 20 -13.77 20.24 17.53
C ARG A 20 -15.28 20.02 17.32
N ASP A 21 -15.68 18.96 16.62
CA ASP A 21 -17.09 18.65 16.41
C ASP A 21 -17.78 18.27 17.72
N VAL A 22 -17.08 17.52 18.58
CA VAL A 22 -17.57 17.16 19.92
C VAL A 22 -17.78 18.42 20.78
N ARG A 23 -16.79 19.32 20.82
CA ARG A 23 -16.89 20.59 21.58
C ARG A 23 -18.02 21.51 21.08
N ARG A 24 -18.27 21.51 19.78
CA ARG A 24 -19.32 22.34 19.16
C ARG A 24 -20.70 21.71 19.26
N LYS A 25 -20.82 20.44 19.67
CA LYS A 25 -22.12 19.79 19.80
C LYS A 25 -23.00 20.56 20.78
N ARG A 26 -24.25 20.76 20.38
CA ARG A 26 -25.31 21.31 21.23
C ARG A 26 -26.43 20.28 21.31
N PHE A 27 -26.91 20.04 22.52
CA PHE A 27 -28.05 19.19 22.79
C PHE A 27 -29.25 20.06 23.09
N SER A 28 -30.40 19.73 22.50
CA SER A 28 -31.65 20.40 22.83
C SER A 28 -32.08 20.02 24.25
N PRO A 29 -32.67 20.95 25.02
CA PRO A 29 -33.27 20.63 26.31
C PRO A 29 -34.33 19.52 26.15
N THR A 30 -34.51 18.71 27.19
CA THR A 30 -35.62 17.76 27.23
C THR A 30 -36.96 18.50 27.32
N GLY A 31 -37.98 18.00 26.62
CA GLY A 31 -39.33 18.55 26.68
C GLY A 31 -39.93 18.53 28.09
N ILE A 32 -40.91 19.40 28.32
CA ILE A 32 -41.60 19.55 29.61
C ILE A 32 -42.13 18.19 30.09
N GLY A 33 -41.92 17.87 31.37
CA GLY A 33 -42.37 16.61 31.98
C GLY A 33 -41.43 15.42 31.80
N ARG A 34 -40.31 15.57 31.08
CA ARG A 34 -39.28 14.52 30.93
C ARG A 34 -38.02 14.87 31.70
N ARG A 35 -37.46 13.90 32.42
CA ARG A 35 -36.13 14.05 33.04
C ARG A 35 -35.04 13.97 31.96
N GLY A 36 -34.15 14.94 31.94
CA GLY A 36 -32.95 14.97 31.09
C GLY A 36 -31.68 14.87 31.93
N TYR A 37 -30.55 14.65 31.26
CA TYR A 37 -29.25 14.71 31.90
C TYR A 37 -28.91 16.13 32.37
N GLN A 38 -28.12 16.23 33.44
CA GLN A 38 -27.61 17.50 33.91
C GLN A 38 -26.68 18.11 32.85
N PRO A 39 -26.94 19.33 32.35
CA PRO A 39 -26.11 19.92 31.30
C PRO A 39 -24.64 20.09 31.70
N GLY A 40 -24.35 20.22 33.00
CA GLY A 40 -22.99 20.30 33.54
C GLY A 40 -22.22 19.00 33.35
N GLU A 41 -22.78 17.89 33.83
CA GLU A 41 -22.17 16.55 33.71
C GLU A 41 -21.95 16.15 32.25
N VAL A 42 -22.92 16.46 31.37
CA VAL A 42 -22.77 16.21 29.93
C VAL A 42 -21.60 17.01 29.36
N ARG A 43 -21.43 18.28 29.74
CA ARG A 43 -20.32 19.09 29.27
C ARG A 43 -18.97 18.55 29.75
N GLU A 44 -18.86 18.17 31.01
CA GLU A 44 -17.64 17.59 31.57
C GLU A 44 -17.25 16.29 30.85
N PHE A 45 -18.22 15.40 30.64
CA PHE A 45 -17.98 14.18 29.87
C PHE A 45 -17.52 14.47 28.44
N LEU A 46 -18.14 15.44 27.74
CA LEU A 46 -17.71 15.81 26.40
C LEU A 46 -16.31 16.41 26.36
N HIS A 47 -15.86 17.10 27.41
CA HIS A 47 -14.48 17.59 27.51
C HIS A 47 -13.47 16.45 27.65
N LEU A 48 -13.80 15.40 28.43
CA LEU A 48 -12.97 14.19 28.50
C LEU A 48 -12.89 13.49 27.14
N VAL A 49 -14.05 13.30 26.49
CA VAL A 49 -14.13 12.67 25.15
C VAL A 49 -13.38 13.49 24.09
N GLU A 50 -13.46 14.82 24.14
CA GLU A 50 -12.68 15.71 23.27
C GLU A 50 -11.18 15.49 23.46
N GLY A 51 -10.72 15.40 24.71
CA GLY A 51 -9.32 15.14 25.06
C GLY A 51 -8.83 13.80 24.52
N ASP A 52 -9.57 12.72 24.77
CA ASP A 52 -9.22 11.38 24.31
C ASP A 52 -9.18 11.31 22.78
N LEU A 53 -10.16 11.91 22.10
CA LEU A 53 -10.15 12.01 20.64
C LEU A 53 -8.93 12.79 20.14
N ALA A 54 -8.55 13.89 20.80
CA ALA A 54 -7.37 14.65 20.39
C ALA A 54 -6.09 13.79 20.46
N VAL A 55 -5.93 13.02 21.53
CA VAL A 55 -4.80 12.09 21.70
C VAL A 55 -4.81 11.00 20.62
N LEU A 56 -5.96 10.37 20.38
CA LEU A 56 -6.09 9.31 19.37
C LEU A 56 -5.79 9.82 17.96
N TYR A 57 -6.28 11.03 17.61
CA TYR A 57 -5.98 11.64 16.32
C TYR A 57 -4.50 11.96 16.18
N GLN A 58 -3.84 12.46 17.24
CA GLN A 58 -2.39 12.68 17.22
C GLN A 58 -1.63 11.38 16.95
N GLN A 59 -1.96 10.30 17.66
CA GLN A 59 -1.34 8.99 17.47
C GLN A 59 -1.57 8.45 16.04
N LEU A 60 -2.77 8.60 15.50
CA LEU A 60 -3.09 8.21 14.13
C LEU A 60 -2.24 8.97 13.11
N MET A 61 -2.06 10.27 13.30
CA MET A 61 -1.24 11.10 12.41
C MET A 61 0.23 10.70 12.49
N SER A 62 0.78 10.49 13.69
CA SER A 62 2.15 9.99 13.87
C SER A 62 2.36 8.64 13.20
N ALA A 63 1.45 7.68 13.40
CA ALA A 63 1.54 6.36 12.77
C ALA A 63 1.48 6.44 11.22
N ARG A 64 0.67 7.35 10.68
CA ARG A 64 0.59 7.59 9.23
C ARG A 64 1.85 8.22 8.68
N GLU A 65 2.45 9.16 9.41
CA GLU A 65 3.72 9.77 9.05
C GLU A 65 4.84 8.73 9.02
N GLU A 66 4.94 7.90 10.06
CA GLU A 66 5.90 6.80 10.11
C GLU A 66 5.73 5.82 8.95
N ALA A 67 4.49 5.41 8.67
CA ALA A 67 4.20 4.53 7.53
C ALA A 67 4.59 5.19 6.20
N THR A 68 4.40 6.49 6.07
CA THR A 68 4.82 7.25 4.87
C THR A 68 6.34 7.28 4.76
N ARG A 69 7.06 7.54 5.86
CA ARG A 69 8.54 7.51 5.89
C ARG A 69 9.07 6.13 5.48
N MET A 70 8.52 5.06 6.04
CA MET A 70 8.92 3.69 5.69
C MET A 70 8.68 3.38 4.21
N ARG A 71 7.50 3.75 3.68
CA ARG A 71 7.16 3.55 2.26
C ARG A 71 8.09 4.34 1.34
N THR A 72 8.44 5.57 1.70
CA THR A 72 9.37 6.40 0.94
C THR A 72 10.77 5.78 0.95
N ALA A 73 11.29 5.41 2.11
CA ALA A 73 12.61 4.77 2.23
C ALA A 73 12.68 3.45 1.42
N LEU A 74 11.62 2.64 1.47
CA LEU A 74 11.51 1.43 0.66
C LEU A 74 11.52 1.76 -0.83
N ARG A 75 10.76 2.77 -1.26
CA ARG A 75 10.70 3.18 -2.67
C ARG A 75 12.06 3.69 -3.15
N GLU A 76 12.75 4.50 -2.37
CA GLU A 76 14.11 4.99 -2.70
C GLU A 76 15.12 3.86 -2.80
N TRP A 77 15.07 2.89 -1.86
CA TRP A 77 15.89 1.68 -1.94
C TRP A 77 15.54 0.86 -3.20
N GLN A 78 14.25 0.65 -3.48
CA GLN A 78 13.80 -0.08 -4.66
C GLN A 78 14.21 0.61 -5.97
N SER A 79 14.16 1.93 -6.05
CA SER A 79 14.62 2.69 -7.22
C SER A 79 16.12 2.52 -7.43
N ARG A 80 16.93 2.65 -6.38
CA ARG A 80 18.39 2.43 -6.47
C ARG A 80 18.73 1.02 -6.94
N HIS A 81 18.01 0.01 -6.47
CA HIS A 81 18.28 -1.39 -6.83
C HIS A 81 17.65 -1.79 -8.18
N ASN A 82 16.48 -1.26 -8.55
CA ASN A 82 15.87 -1.50 -9.86
C ASN A 82 16.66 -0.84 -10.99
N VAL A 83 17.27 0.34 -10.76
CA VAL A 83 18.15 0.97 -11.76
C VAL A 83 19.34 0.06 -12.09
N CYS A 84 19.98 -0.55 -11.09
CA CYS A 84 21.08 -1.50 -11.33
C CYS A 84 20.61 -2.79 -12.02
N TYR A 85 19.42 -3.29 -11.68
CA TYR A 85 18.85 -4.50 -12.29
C TYR A 85 18.44 -4.29 -13.76
N VAL A 86 17.82 -3.15 -14.11
CA VAL A 86 17.38 -2.84 -15.48
C VAL A 86 18.58 -2.50 -16.38
N GLN A 87 19.57 -1.76 -15.87
CA GLN A 87 20.78 -1.43 -16.63
C GLN A 87 21.57 -2.71 -16.97
N SER A 88 21.71 -3.64 -16.03
CA SER A 88 22.37 -4.93 -16.29
C SER A 88 21.67 -5.78 -17.37
N ARG A 89 20.34 -5.68 -17.50
CA ARG A 89 19.61 -6.35 -18.58
C ARG A 89 19.78 -5.64 -19.92
N GLN A 90 19.84 -4.31 -19.95
CA GLN A 90 20.10 -3.55 -21.16
C GLN A 90 21.54 -3.72 -21.64
N ASP A 91 22.53 -3.68 -20.75
CA ASP A 91 23.93 -3.92 -21.08
C ASP A 91 24.16 -5.36 -21.56
N ALA A 92 23.42 -6.33 -20.99
CA ALA A 92 23.38 -7.68 -21.52
C ALA A 92 22.75 -7.74 -22.92
N GLN A 93 21.62 -7.05 -23.16
CA GLN A 93 20.97 -6.97 -24.48
C GLN A 93 21.82 -6.24 -25.53
N GLU A 94 22.51 -5.17 -25.16
CA GLU A 94 23.44 -4.38 -25.99
C GLU A 94 24.70 -5.21 -26.31
N SER A 95 25.17 -6.02 -25.36
CA SER A 95 26.25 -7.00 -25.58
C SER A 95 25.86 -8.07 -26.60
N TYR A 96 24.59 -8.47 -26.66
CA TYR A 96 24.06 -9.32 -27.74
C TYR A 96 23.74 -8.55 -29.04
N ARG A 97 23.74 -7.21 -29.01
CA ARG A 97 23.47 -6.34 -30.15
C ARG A 97 24.73 -5.93 -30.92
N ARG A 98 25.92 -6.42 -30.53
CA ARG A 98 27.12 -6.21 -31.35
C ARG A 98 26.81 -6.65 -32.79
N PRO A 99 27.07 -5.80 -33.80
CA PRO A 99 26.95 -6.22 -35.19
C PRO A 99 27.78 -7.49 -35.34
N ILE A 100 27.17 -8.52 -35.91
CA ILE A 100 27.90 -9.69 -36.38
C ILE A 100 28.81 -9.13 -37.47
N GLU A 101 30.06 -8.84 -37.14
CA GLU A 101 31.07 -8.44 -38.12
C GLU A 101 31.13 -9.58 -39.13
N SER A 102 30.68 -9.30 -40.36
CA SER A 102 30.26 -10.25 -41.38
C SER A 102 31.35 -11.16 -41.95
N ASP A 103 32.43 -11.44 -41.22
CA ASP A 103 33.61 -12.08 -41.80
C ASP A 103 33.81 -13.55 -41.45
N GLN A 104 32.95 -14.19 -40.66
CA GLN A 104 33.08 -15.63 -40.40
C GLN A 104 31.73 -16.35 -40.23
N VAL A 105 30.87 -16.33 -41.25
CA VAL A 105 29.82 -17.36 -41.39
C VAL A 105 30.43 -18.53 -42.15
N ARG A 106 31.03 -19.49 -41.43
CA ARG A 106 31.33 -20.80 -42.01
C ARG A 106 30.02 -21.55 -42.23
N PRO A 107 29.80 -22.19 -43.39
CA PRO A 107 28.57 -22.96 -43.63
C PRO A 107 28.46 -24.06 -42.58
N VAL A 108 27.35 -24.08 -41.84
CA VAL A 108 27.00 -25.19 -40.95
C VAL A 108 26.41 -26.31 -41.80
N GLU A 109 27.16 -27.39 -41.95
CA GLU A 109 26.57 -28.64 -42.44
C GLU A 109 25.64 -29.20 -41.35
N SER A 110 24.35 -29.11 -41.65
CA SER A 110 23.28 -29.97 -41.14
C SER A 110 23.70 -31.43 -41.38
N THR A 111 23.46 -32.42 -40.52
CA THR A 111 22.36 -32.65 -39.60
C THR A 111 22.81 -33.72 -38.60
N GLU A 112 22.08 -33.80 -37.48
CA GLU A 112 21.83 -35.03 -36.72
C GLU A 112 23.03 -35.70 -36.04
N ASP A 113 23.04 -35.70 -34.71
CA ASP A 113 22.56 -36.86 -33.94
C ASP A 113 22.88 -36.69 -32.45
N ARG A 114 21.88 -37.04 -31.64
CA ARG A 114 21.95 -37.56 -30.25
C ARG A 114 22.55 -36.76 -29.08
N ARG A 115 21.63 -36.64 -28.10
CA ARG A 115 21.81 -36.97 -26.67
C ARG A 115 22.58 -35.97 -25.80
N ALA A 116 21.81 -35.20 -25.04
CA ALA A 116 21.43 -35.50 -23.64
C ALA A 116 21.55 -34.27 -22.72
N HIS A 117 20.57 -34.15 -21.82
CA HIS A 117 20.66 -33.50 -20.49
C HIS A 117 20.90 -31.97 -20.48
N LEU A 118 20.08 -31.11 -19.85
CA LEU A 118 19.29 -31.19 -18.62
C LEU A 118 18.17 -30.11 -18.65
N PRO A 119 17.11 -30.24 -17.83
CA PRO A 119 16.06 -29.23 -17.73
C PRO A 119 16.52 -28.00 -16.94
N TYR A 120 16.10 -26.82 -17.40
CA TYR A 120 16.29 -25.54 -16.70
C TYR A 120 15.71 -25.59 -15.28
N PRO A 121 16.41 -25.11 -14.23
CA PRO A 121 15.81 -24.91 -12.92
C PRO A 121 14.96 -23.62 -12.93
N GLN A 122 13.68 -23.74 -12.55
CA GLN A 122 12.81 -22.57 -12.34
C GLN A 122 13.06 -21.96 -10.94
N PRO A 123 13.13 -20.62 -10.82
CA PRO A 123 13.24 -19.96 -9.51
C PRO A 123 11.90 -20.00 -8.77
N GLN A 124 11.88 -20.64 -7.60
CA GLN A 124 10.73 -20.67 -6.69
C GLN A 124 10.66 -19.37 -5.85
N PRO A 125 9.47 -18.77 -5.66
CA PRO A 125 9.33 -17.61 -4.77
C PRO A 125 9.48 -18.04 -3.30
N ARG A 126 10.34 -17.34 -2.56
CA ARG A 126 10.48 -17.56 -1.11
C ARG A 126 9.20 -17.12 -0.40
N ARG A 127 8.47 -18.09 0.18
CA ARG A 127 7.57 -17.80 1.30
C ARG A 127 8.44 -17.50 2.53
N GLY A 128 8.29 -16.32 3.10
CA GLY A 128 8.75 -16.02 4.45
C GLY A 128 7.68 -16.46 5.45
N ASP A 129 8.12 -17.06 6.55
CA ASP A 129 7.41 -17.15 7.82
C ASP A 129 7.33 -15.76 8.49
#